data_AF-A0ABD5YKT3-F1
#
_entry.id   AF-A0ABD5YKT3-F1
#
_cell.length_a   1.000
_cell.length_b   1.000
_cell.length_c   1.000
_cell.angle_alpha   90.00
_cell.angle_beta   90.00
_cell.angle_gamma   90.00
#
_symmetry.space_group_name_H-M   'P 1'
#
loop_
_entity.id
_entity.type
_entity.pdbx_description
1 polymer ?
#
loop_
_entity_poly.entity_id
_entity_poly.type
_entity_poly.pdbx_seq_one_letter_code
_entity_poly.pdbx_strand_id
1 'polypeptide(L)' 'MSVADGKPIDLPERMTRADAVLAGMPLLFAGGYGVGAAVFGGWVAATANASIACTALMLDALVRNPPRAQ' A
#
# COMPACT_ATOMS: atom_id res chain seq x y z
N MET A 1 16.43 -1.70 21.37
CA MET A 1 15.35 -1.62 20.35
C MET A 1 15.28 -2.98 19.67
N SER A 2 14.22 -3.76 19.92
CA SER A 2 13.98 -5.01 19.20
C SER A 2 13.40 -4.65 17.85
N VAL A 3 14.25 -4.62 16.83
CA VAL A 3 13.77 -4.74 15.45
C VAL A 3 13.18 -6.14 15.41
N ALA A 4 11.87 -6.25 15.20
CA ALA A 4 11.23 -7.53 15.01
C ALA A 4 12.02 -8.29 13.93
N ASP A 5 12.57 -9.45 14.28
CA ASP A 5 13.14 -10.39 13.31
C ASP A 5 12.00 -10.87 12.42
N GLY A 6 11.71 -10.06 11.40
CA GLY A 6 10.70 -10.34 10.40
C GLY A 6 11.17 -11.57 9.63
N LYS A 7 10.45 -12.68 9.81
CA LYS A 7 10.60 -13.89 8.99
C LYS A 7 10.73 -13.46 7.51
N PRO A 8 11.72 -13.96 6.75
CA PRO A 8 11.86 -13.63 5.34
C PRO A 8 10.55 -13.97 4.66
N ILE A 9 9.89 -12.94 4.12
CA ILE A 9 8.74 -13.15 3.25
C ILE A 9 9.36 -13.56 1.93
N ASP A 10 9.10 -14.79 1.50
CA ASP A 10 9.53 -15.28 0.19
C ASP A 10 8.77 -14.47 -0.86
N LEU A 11 9.47 -13.47 -1.42
CA LEU A 11 8.98 -12.65 -2.50
C LEU A 11 9.36 -13.35 -3.82
N PRO A 12 8.51 -13.30 -4.85
CA PRO A 12 8.89 -13.82 -6.16
C PRO A 12 10.19 -13.16 -6.60
N GLU A 13 11.06 -13.94 -7.25
CA GLU A 13 12.48 -13.60 -7.55
C GLU A 13 12.69 -12.29 -8.34
N ARG A 14 11.61 -11.70 -8.85
CA ARG A 14 11.59 -10.40 -9.56
C ARG A 14 11.13 -9.21 -8.71
N MET A 15 10.64 -9.43 -7.49
CA MET A 15 10.20 -8.38 -6.58
C MET A 15 11.24 -8.15 -5.50
N THR A 16 11.85 -6.96 -5.48
CA THR A 16 12.70 -6.58 -4.36
C THR A 16 11.83 -6.24 -3.13
N ARG A 17 12.44 -6.29 -1.94
CA ARG A 17 11.81 -5.85 -0.68
C ARG A 17 11.26 -4.42 -0.81
N ALA A 18 11.94 -3.56 -1.56
CA ALA A 18 11.49 -2.20 -1.81
C ALA A 18 10.17 -2.15 -2.60
N ASP A 19 10.00 -3.02 -3.61
CA ASP A 19 8.78 -3.09 -4.43
C ASP A 19 7.59 -3.58 -3.59
N ALA A 20 7.84 -4.54 -2.70
CA ALA A 20 6.82 -5.04 -1.79
C ALA A 20 6.35 -3.97 -0.80
N VAL A 21 7.26 -3.16 -0.24
CA VAL A 21 6.89 -2.02 0.62
C VAL A 21 6.14 -0.96 -0.17
N LEU A 22 6.61 -0.64 -1.37
CA LEU A 22 6.02 0.37 -2.23
C LEU A 22 4.59 -0.02 -2.68
N ALA A 23 4.35 -1.30 -2.97
CA ALA A 23 3.01 -1.82 -3.27
C ALA A 23 2.13 -1.94 -2.00
N GLY A 24 2.74 -2.25 -0.85
CA GLY A 24 2.02 -2.42 0.42
C GLY A 24 1.47 -1.11 1.00
N MET A 25 2.18 0.00 0.85
CA MET A 25 1.76 1.33 1.33
C MET A 25 0.37 1.78 0.83
N PRO A 26 0.08 1.81 -0.49
CA PRO A 26 -1.23 2.19 -0.98
C PRO A 26 -2.33 1.19 -0.60
N LEU A 27 -1.99 -0.09 -0.43
CA LEU A 27 -2.89 -1.14 0.03
C LEU A 27 -3.31 -0.93 1.50
N LEU A 28 -2.35 -0.65 2.37
CA LEU A 28 -2.60 -0.32 3.77
C LEU A 28 -3.36 1.00 3.91
N PHE A 29 -3.05 1.98 3.05
CA PHE A 29 -3.72 3.27 3.03
C PHE A 29 -5.19 3.16 2.60
N ALA A 30 -5.47 2.56 1.45
CA ALA A 30 -6.84 2.34 0.99
C ALA A 30 -7.60 1.40 1.91
N GLY A 31 -6.97 0.30 2.33
CA GLY A 31 -7.57 -0.69 3.23
C GLY A 31 -7.92 -0.11 4.60
N GLY A 32 -7.00 0.63 5.24
CA GLY A 32 -7.22 1.23 6.56
C GLY A 32 -8.37 2.23 6.56
N TYR A 33 -8.40 3.14 5.58
CA TYR A 33 -9.50 4.11 5.47
C TYR A 33 -10.80 3.50 4.96
N GLY A 34 -10.75 2.47 4.11
CA GLY A 34 -11.93 1.71 3.67
C GLY A 34 -12.59 0.96 4.82
N VAL A 35 -11.79 0.27 5.66
CA VAL A 35 -12.27 -0.36 6.90
C VAL A 35 -12.79 0.70 7.87
N GLY A 36 -12.09 1.81 8.03
CA GLY A 36 -12.55 2.94 8.83
C GLY A 36 -13.90 3.48 8.36
N ALA A 37 -14.11 3.64 7.05
CA ALA A 37 -15.41 4.07 6.51
C ALA A 37 -16.51 3.03 6.74
N ALA A 38 -16.20 1.73 6.65
CA ALA A 38 -17.17 0.67 6.94
C ALA A 38 -17.57 0.63 8.43
N VAL A 39 -16.65 0.94 9.35
CA VAL A 39 -16.89 0.91 10.80
C VAL A 39 -17.53 2.20 11.33
N PHE A 40 -17.08 3.36 10.84
CA PHE A 40 -17.45 4.67 11.39
C PHE A 40 -18.45 5.46 10.50
N GLY A 41 -18.84 4.93 9.34
CA GLY A 41 -19.85 5.51 8.46
C GLY A 41 -19.40 6.77 7.70
N GLY A 42 -20.38 7.60 7.31
CA GLY A 42 -20.21 8.69 6.34
C GLY A 42 -19.18 9.78 6.70
N TRP A 43 -18.84 9.95 7.98
CA TRP A 43 -17.87 10.96 8.42
C TRP A 43 -16.44 10.68 7.90
N VAL A 44 -16.14 9.42 7.57
CA VAL A 44 -14.83 8.99 7.06
C VAL A 44 -14.88 8.69 5.55
N ALA A 45 -16.05 8.76 4.92
CA ALA A 45 -16.25 8.38 3.52
C ALA A 45 -15.47 9.27 2.53
N ALA A 46 -15.36 10.57 2.81
CA ALA A 46 -14.56 11.48 1.98
C ALA A 46 -13.07 11.10 1.98
N THR A 47 -12.53 10.77 3.16
CA THR A 47 -11.13 10.36 3.33
C THR A 47 -10.86 8.98 2.71
N ALA A 48 -11.82 8.07 2.79
CA ALA A 48 -11.74 6.77 2.12
C ALA A 48 -11.76 6.91 0.58
N ASN A 49 -12.60 7.78 0.03
CA ASN A 49 -12.61 8.03 -1.41
C ASN A 49 -11.31 8.70 -1.89
N ALA A 50 -10.80 9.67 -1.13
CA ALA A 50 -9.52 10.31 -1.42
C ALA A 50 -8.36 9.30 -1.34
N SER A 51 -8.37 8.39 -0.36
CA SER A 51 -7.33 7.37 -0.23
C SER A 51 -7.33 6.39 -1.39
N ILE A 52 -8.51 5.95 -1.85
CA ILE A 52 -8.66 5.10 -3.04
C ILE A 52 -8.14 5.81 -4.29
N ALA A 53 -8.49 7.09 -4.48
CA ALA A 53 -8.01 7.88 -5.63
C ALA A 53 -6.47 8.00 -5.64
N CYS A 54 -5.86 8.28 -4.49
CA CYS A 54 -4.40 8.30 -4.36
C CYS A 54 -3.77 6.92 -4.62
N THR A 55 -4.36 5.85 -4.10
CA THR A 55 -3.90 4.48 -4.34
C THR A 55 -3.93 4.12 -5.82
N ALA A 56 -4.97 4.51 -6.56
CA ALA A 56 -5.04 4.29 -8.01
C ALA A 56 -3.89 4.99 -8.76
N LEU A 57 -3.55 6.23 -8.38
CA LEU A 57 -2.42 6.97 -8.97
C LEU A 57 -1.06 6.33 -8.63
N MET A 58 -0.90 5.85 -7.39
CA MET A 58 0.34 5.16 -6.97
C MET A 58 0.53 3.84 -7.73
N LEU A 59 -0.55 3.07 -7.93
CA LEU A 59 -0.50 1.84 -8.72
C LEU A 59 -0.24 2.12 -10.20
N ASP A 60 -0.86 3.15 -10.78
CA ASP A 60 -0.59 3.56 -12.17
C ASP A 60 0.88 3.96 -12.35
N ALA A 61 1.44 4.75 -11.42
CA ALA A 61 2.84 5.12 -11.42
C ALA A 61 3.78 3.92 -11.27
N LEU A 62 3.43 2.94 -10.42
CA LEU A 62 4.21 1.72 -10.23
C LEU A 62 4.24 0.85 -11.49
N VAL A 63 3.12 0.77 -12.21
CA VAL A 63 3.01 -0.02 -13.45
C VAL A 63 3.69 0.68 -14.62
N ARG A 64 3.54 2.01 -14.75
CA ARG A 64 4.08 2.78 -15.88
C ARG A 64 5.55 3.17 -15.71
N ASN A 65 6.00 3.38 -14.48
CA ASN A 65 7.37 3.75 -14.15
C ASN A 65 7.88 2.93 -12.95
N PRO A 66 8.08 1.62 -13.12
CA PRO A 66 8.52 0.75 -12.04
C PRO A 66 9.89 1.20 -11.53
N PRO A 67 10.12 1.16 -10.21
CA PRO A 67 11.44 1.38 -9.66
C PRO A 67 12.43 0.38 -10.28
N ARG A 68 13.51 0.90 -10.87
CA ARG A 68 14.58 0.05 -11.39
C ARG A 68 15.30 -0.56 -10.19
N ALA A 69 15.31 -1.88 -10.11
CA ALA A 69 16.22 -2.60 -9.22
C ALA A 69 17.64 -2.13 -9.54
N GLN A 70 18.29 -1.48 -8.57
CA GLN A 70 19.73 -1.22 -8.60
C GLN A 70 20.47 -2.44 -8.08
#